data_AF-A0A949X7T0-F1
#
_entry.id   AF-A0A949X7T0-F1
#
_cell.length_a   1.000
_cell.length_b   1.000
_cell.length_c   1.000
_cell.angle_alpha   90.00
_cell.angle_beta   90.00
_cell.angle_gamma   90.00
#
_symmetry.space_group_name_H-M   'P 1'
#
loop_
_entity.id
_entity.type
_entity.pdbx_description
1 polymer ?
#
loop_
_entity_poly.entity_id
_entity_poly.type
_entity_poly.pdbx_seq_one_letter_code
_entity_poly.pdbx_strand_id
1 'polypeptide(L)'
;MRLLLAAALGMAAGSAPCFAQDIARIEVRPLESVTLNSTQFLNGERTGKPVILAGELRLPRQAPDRVPAVILVHGSGGMGPAADRWAQELNSIGVAAFILDSFSG
;
A
#
# COMPACT_ATOMS: atom_id res chain seq x y z
N MET A 1 -63.70 13.26 -15.62
CA MET A 1 -62.90 14.48 -15.86
C MET A 1 -61.68 14.44 -14.91
N ARG A 2 -60.49 14.16 -15.48
CA ARG A 2 -59.12 14.45 -14.98
C ARG A 2 -58.79 14.14 -13.50
N LEU A 3 -58.18 13.00 -13.17
CA LEU A 3 -56.72 12.75 -13.06
C LEU A 3 -55.95 13.90 -12.40
N LEU A 4 -55.35 13.67 -11.23
CA LEU A 4 -53.98 14.11 -10.91
C LEU A 4 -53.36 13.20 -9.82
N LEU A 5 -52.44 12.35 -10.26
CA LEU A 5 -51.47 11.62 -9.46
C LEU A 5 -50.35 12.61 -9.08
N ALA A 6 -50.06 12.79 -7.80
CA ALA A 6 -48.88 13.53 -7.35
C ALA A 6 -47.76 12.52 -7.04
N ALA A 7 -46.81 12.37 -7.96
CA ALA A 7 -45.60 11.58 -7.74
C ALA A 7 -44.58 12.43 -6.95
N ALA A 8 -44.36 12.10 -5.68
CA ALA A 8 -43.30 12.69 -4.89
C ALA A 8 -41.97 12.01 -5.26
N LEU A 9 -41.09 12.75 -5.93
CA LEU A 9 -39.74 12.32 -6.30
C LEU A 9 -38.84 12.43 -5.07
N GLY A 10 -38.61 11.30 -4.38
CA GLY A 10 -37.68 11.23 -3.26
C GLY A 10 -36.23 11.33 -3.75
N MET A 11 -35.57 12.46 -3.47
CA MET A 11 -34.14 12.65 -3.72
C MET A 11 -33.36 11.87 -2.66
N ALA A 12 -32.98 10.63 -2.97
CA ALA A 12 -32.07 9.85 -2.13
C ALA A 12 -30.68 10.47 -2.25
N ALA A 13 -30.26 11.21 -1.22
CA ALA A 13 -28.87 11.61 -1.03
C ALA A 13 -28.04 10.36 -0.80
N GLY A 14 -27.50 9.78 -1.87
CA GLY A 14 -26.48 8.75 -1.78
C GLY A 14 -25.26 9.34 -1.09
N SER A 15 -25.03 8.97 0.16
CA SER A 15 -23.76 9.18 0.84
C SER A 15 -22.70 8.43 0.03
N ALA A 16 -21.97 9.14 -0.83
CA ALA A 16 -20.74 8.61 -1.38
C ALA A 16 -19.85 8.21 -0.20
N PRO A 17 -19.31 6.98 -0.14
CA PRO A 17 -18.31 6.68 0.87
C PRO A 17 -17.16 7.67 0.65
N CYS A 18 -16.95 8.53 1.64
CA CYS A 18 -15.69 9.23 1.75
C CYS A 18 -14.62 8.13 1.89
N PHE A 19 -13.64 8.10 0.99
CA PHE A 19 -12.45 7.26 1.15
C PHE A 19 -11.66 7.78 2.36
N ALA A 20 -12.17 7.50 3.56
CA ALA A 20 -11.49 7.77 4.80
C ALA A 20 -10.24 6.89 4.84
N GLN A 21 -9.07 7.51 4.71
CA GLN A 21 -7.74 6.88 4.74
C GLN A 21 -7.72 5.60 5.60
N ASP A 22 -7.69 4.40 5.00
CA ASP A 22 -7.89 3.09 5.67
C ASP A 22 -6.68 2.57 6.48
N ILE A 23 -5.71 3.44 6.73
CA ILE A 23 -4.50 3.11 7.48
C ILE A 23 -4.81 3.17 8.97
N ALA A 24 -4.70 2.05 9.69
CA ALA A 24 -4.78 2.05 11.16
C ALA A 24 -3.44 2.33 11.81
N ARG A 25 -2.37 1.82 11.21
CA ARG A 25 -1.03 1.84 11.80
C ARG A 25 0.04 1.85 10.72
N ILE A 26 1.05 2.67 10.96
CA ILE A 26 2.29 2.70 10.18
C ILE A 26 3.43 2.27 11.13
N GLU A 27 4.24 1.33 10.69
CA GLU A 27 5.44 0.88 11.40
C GLU A 27 6.64 0.93 10.46
N VAL A 28 7.80 1.38 10.94
CA VAL A 28 9.05 1.26 10.20
C VAL A 28 9.77 0.00 10.67
N ARG A 29 10.05 -0.91 9.73
CA ARG A 29 10.68 -2.21 10.02
C ARG A 29 12.00 -2.35 9.28
N PRO A 30 13.08 -2.78 9.95
CA PRO A 30 14.32 -3.10 9.26
C PRO A 30 14.16 -4.40 8.47
N LEU A 31 14.81 -4.47 7.31
CA LEU A 31 14.91 -5.65 6.47
C LEU A 31 16.38 -5.90 6.12
N GLU A 32 16.87 -7.08 6.50
CA GLU A 32 18.20 -7.52 6.12
C GLU A 32 18.25 -7.85 4.63
N SER A 33 19.28 -7.36 3.94
CA SER A 33 19.50 -7.59 2.52
C SER A 33 21.00 -7.64 2.19
N VAL A 34 21.32 -7.87 0.92
CA VAL A 34 22.67 -7.78 0.39
C VAL A 34 22.69 -6.90 -0.85
N THR A 35 23.72 -6.08 -0.97
CA THR A 35 24.01 -5.32 -2.19
C THR A 35 25.11 -6.02 -2.95
N LEU A 36 24.81 -6.45 -4.19
CA LEU A 36 25.76 -7.06 -5.11
C LEU A 36 26.47 -5.96 -5.91
N ASN A 37 27.78 -6.12 -6.12
CA ASN A 37 28.45 -5.36 -7.17
C ASN A 37 28.17 -5.97 -8.56
N SER A 38 28.57 -5.27 -9.62
CA SER A 38 28.27 -5.69 -10.99
C SER A 38 28.80 -7.08 -11.34
N THR A 39 30.02 -7.42 -10.93
CA THR A 39 30.61 -8.75 -11.20
C THR A 39 29.83 -9.84 -10.49
N GLN A 40 29.47 -9.63 -9.23
CA GLN A 40 28.70 -10.59 -8.44
C GLN A 40 27.32 -10.84 -9.07
N PHE A 41 26.62 -9.77 -9.47
CA PHE A 41 25.34 -9.87 -10.14
C PHE A 41 25.43 -10.65 -11.46
N LEU A 42 26.41 -10.32 -12.31
CA LEU A 42 26.59 -10.96 -13.61
C LEU A 42 26.98 -12.44 -13.50
N ASN A 43 27.67 -12.82 -12.42
CA ASN A 43 28.01 -14.21 -12.14
C ASN A 43 26.88 -14.99 -11.44
N GLY A 44 25.74 -14.36 -11.16
CA GLY A 44 24.62 -14.98 -10.46
C GLY A 44 24.90 -15.28 -8.99
N GLU A 45 25.86 -14.58 -8.38
CA GLU A 45 26.13 -14.70 -6.95
C GLU A 45 24.94 -14.19 -6.13
N ARG A 46 24.73 -14.80 -4.96
CA ARG A 46 23.65 -14.43 -4.03
C ARG A 46 24.14 -13.80 -2.74
N THR A 47 25.45 -13.73 -2.57
CA THR A 47 26.11 -13.17 -1.39
C THR A 47 26.81 -11.88 -1.78
N GLY A 48 26.43 -10.78 -1.16
CA GLY A 48 26.99 -9.45 -1.39
C GLY A 48 27.38 -8.77 -0.09
N LYS A 49 27.60 -7.45 -0.16
CA LYS A 49 27.78 -6.63 1.03
C LYS A 49 26.46 -6.62 1.83
N PRO A 50 26.43 -7.06 3.10
CA PRO A 50 25.23 -6.97 3.92
C PRO A 50 24.80 -5.52 4.12
N VAL A 51 23.49 -5.26 4.04
CA VAL A 51 22.87 -3.95 4.27
C VAL A 51 21.55 -4.13 5.04
N ILE A 52 21.11 -3.06 5.70
CA ILE A 52 19.79 -3.01 6.33
C ILE A 52 18.97 -1.98 5.57
N LEU A 53 17.91 -2.45 4.91
CA LEU A 53 16.92 -1.59 4.26
C LEU A 53 15.84 -1.20 5.27
N ALA A 54 15.26 -0.02 5.11
CA ALA A 54 14.04 0.36 5.80
C ALA A 54 12.82 -0.04 4.97
N GLY A 55 11.73 -0.42 5.64
CA GLY A 55 10.43 -0.52 5.00
C GLY A 55 9.31 -0.03 5.89
N GLU A 56 8.33 0.58 5.26
CA GLU A 56 7.14 1.14 5.91
C GLU A 56 5.98 0.14 5.80
N LEU A 57 5.61 -0.47 6.92
CA LEU A 57 4.48 -1.37 7.02
C LEU A 57 3.21 -0.59 7.36
N ARG A 58 2.23 -0.60 6.45
CA ARG A 58 0.90 -0.03 6.64
C ARG A 58 -0.13 -1.15 6.82
N LEU A 59 -0.77 -1.18 7.97
CA LEU A 59 -1.81 -2.14 8.31
C LEU A 59 -3.21 -1.57 8.04
N PRO A 60 -4.12 -2.37 7.44
CA PRO A 60 -5.49 -1.95 7.23
C PRO A 60 -6.23 -1.81 8.57
N ARG A 61 -7.20 -0.90 8.62
CA ARG A 61 -7.92 -0.56 9.86
C ARG A 61 -8.78 -1.68 10.44
N GLN A 62 -9.38 -2.49 9.59
CA GLN A 62 -10.21 -3.63 9.99
C GLN A 62 -9.43 -4.94 9.76
N ALA A 63 -8.27 -5.06 10.38
CA ALA A 63 -7.47 -6.27 10.29
C ALA A 63 -7.90 -7.30 11.35
N PRO A 64 -8.24 -8.55 10.98
CA PRO A 64 -8.14 -9.68 11.89
C PRO A 64 -6.69 -9.90 12.33
N ASP A 65 -6.42 -10.84 13.24
CA ASP A 65 -5.08 -11.11 13.78
C ASP A 65 -3.98 -11.31 12.70
N ARG A 66 -4.36 -11.78 11.51
CA ARG A 66 -3.47 -11.91 10.34
C ARG A 66 -4.17 -11.46 9.07
N VAL A 67 -3.45 -10.70 8.25
CA VAL A 67 -3.88 -10.26 6.93
C VAL A 67 -2.82 -10.64 5.88
N PRO A 68 -3.21 -10.84 4.61
CA PRO A 68 -2.24 -10.89 3.53
C PRO A 68 -1.46 -9.58 3.44
N ALA A 69 -0.22 -9.65 2.92
CA ALA A 69 0.63 -8.49 2.73
C ALA A 69 1.25 -8.47 1.34
N VAL A 70 1.44 -7.27 0.79
CA VAL A 70 2.13 -7.02 -0.49
C VAL A 70 3.37 -6.15 -0.23
N ILE A 71 4.51 -6.54 -0.79
CA ILE A 71 5.71 -5.72 -0.80
C ILE A 71 5.66 -4.79 -2.02
N LEU A 72 5.67 -3.49 -1.77
CA LEU A 72 5.73 -2.45 -2.80
C LEU A 72 7.18 -2.00 -2.95
N VAL A 73 7.77 -2.27 -4.10
CA VAL A 73 9.13 -1.82 -4.46
C VAL A 73 9.01 -0.61 -5.38
N HIS A 74 9.65 0.50 -5.01
CA HIS A 74 9.60 1.72 -5.81
C HIS A 74 10.48 1.65 -7.06
N GLY A 75 10.19 2.52 -8.03
CA GLY A 75 11.03 2.68 -9.22
C GLY A 75 12.29 3.52 -8.98
N SER A 76 12.98 3.91 -10.04
CA SER A 76 14.24 4.68 -9.96
C SER A 76 14.11 6.06 -9.30
N GLY A 77 12.90 6.59 -9.18
CA GLY A 77 12.63 7.86 -8.50
C GLY A 77 12.62 7.80 -6.97
N GLY A 78 12.81 6.61 -6.38
CA GLY A 78 12.71 6.43 -4.94
C GLY A 78 11.27 6.34 -4.44
N MET A 79 11.11 6.41 -3.12
CA MET A 79 9.82 6.50 -2.43
C MET A 79 9.01 7.71 -2.91
N GLY A 80 7.70 7.55 -3.07
CA GLY A 80 6.86 8.65 -3.52
C GLY A 80 5.37 8.33 -3.65
N PRO A 81 4.58 9.29 -4.17
CA PRO A 81 3.11 9.26 -4.11
C PRO A 81 2.45 8.04 -4.78
N ALA A 82 3.14 7.41 -5.73
CA ALA A 82 2.64 6.20 -6.37
C ALA A 82 2.55 5.02 -5.39
N ALA A 83 3.59 4.84 -4.56
CA ALA A 83 3.59 3.80 -3.54
C ALA A 83 2.53 4.07 -2.46
N ASP A 84 2.35 5.35 -2.09
CA ASP A 84 1.32 5.76 -1.14
C ASP A 84 -0.09 5.42 -1.62
N ARG A 85 -0.38 5.73 -2.89
CA ARG A 85 -1.67 5.42 -3.50
C ARG A 85 -1.92 3.92 -3.50
N TRP A 86 -0.96 3.11 -3.94
CA TRP A 86 -1.12 1.65 -3.92
C TRP A 86 -1.30 1.09 -2.50
N ALA A 87 -0.59 1.62 -1.51
CA ALA A 87 -0.77 1.20 -0.13
C ALA A 87 -2.19 1.52 0.38
N GLN A 88 -2.76 2.67 0.01
CA GLN A 88 -4.14 3.01 0.33
C GLN A 88 -5.14 2.06 -0.33
N GLU A 89 -4.97 1.75 -1.62
CA GLU A 89 -5.83 0.81 -2.35
C GLU A 89 -5.75 -0.61 -1.78
N LEU A 90 -4.56 -1.06 -1.37
CA LEU A 90 -4.38 -2.36 -0.73
C LEU A 90 -5.03 -2.38 0.66
N ASN A 91 -4.81 -1.34 1.47
CA ASN A 91 -5.37 -1.28 2.81
C ASN A 91 -6.91 -1.19 2.79
N SER A 92 -7.52 -0.53 1.79
CA SER A 92 -8.99 -0.42 1.69
C SER A 92 -9.68 -1.76 1.42
N ILE A 93 -8.97 -2.72 0.82
CA ILE A 93 -9.45 -4.09 0.61
C ILE A 93 -8.94 -5.10 1.66
N GLY A 94 -8.39 -4.61 2.77
CA GLY A 94 -7.94 -5.46 3.89
C GLY A 94 -6.57 -6.11 3.70
N VAL A 95 -5.74 -5.62 2.78
CA VAL A 95 -4.38 -6.12 2.53
C VAL A 95 -3.36 -5.16 3.13
N ALA A 96 -2.39 -5.68 3.89
CA ALA A 96 -1.27 -4.87 4.38
C ALA A 96 -0.30 -4.52 3.25
N ALA A 97 0.30 -3.34 3.32
CA ALA A 97 1.31 -2.89 2.37
C ALA A 97 2.64 -2.70 3.09
N PHE A 98 3.70 -3.31 2.58
CA PHE A 98 5.08 -3.09 3.05
C PHE A 98 5.84 -2.35 1.96
N ILE A 99 6.02 -1.04 2.13
CA ILE A 99 6.71 -0.20 1.16
C ILE A 99 8.21 -0.25 1.44
N LEU A 100 8.98 -0.84 0.53
CA LEU A 100 10.42 -1.03 0.69
C LEU A 100 11.17 0.20 0.17
N ASP A 101 11.98 0.83 1.01
CA ASP A 101 12.98 1.81 0.58
C ASP A 101 14.26 1.07 0.16
N SER A 102 14.33 0.75 -1.13
CA SER A 102 15.47 0.04 -1.71
C SER A 102 16.72 0.91 -1.91
N PHE A 103 16.63 2.20 -1.58
CA PHE A 103 17.76 3.14 -1.62
C PHE A 103 18.39 3.37 -0.24
N SER A 104 17.73 2.91 0.83
CA SER A 104 18.30 2.92 2.17
C SER A 104 19.28 1.75 2.36
N GLY A 105 20.57 2.01 2.63
CA GLY A 105 21.55 0.97 3.00
C GLY A 105 22.81 0.85 2.15
#